data_AF-A0A925ADS0-F1
#
_entry.id   AF-A0A925ADS0-F1
#
_cell.length_a   1.000
_cell.length_b   1.000
_cell.length_c   1.000
_cell.angle_alpha   90.00
_cell.angle_beta   90.00
_cell.angle_gamma   90.00
#
_symmetry.space_group_name_H-M   'P 1'
#
loop_
_entity.id
_entity.type
_entity.pdbx_description
1 polymer ?
#
loop_
_entity_poly.entity_id
_entity_poly.type
_entity_poly.pdbx_seq_one_letter_code
_entity_poly.pdbx_strand_id
1 'polypeptide(L)'
;MRWFLDAVGLVLVLAMLAGVVYFKRESAERESAIKRACASRHRMELEVRYRSASRLGGLNARGWPKTVDAKWFEGLPPRNSLLPPERPWVEIATPEQAGMHDPPVRMAVDEHLAGFWYNPYLGIVRARVPVMVSDQEAVDLYNRVNSRNLASIFQQSNLGNDDLTAAIAASEHVEDESEDMDPTLPRSDHTEVEISATGRIERKSKE
;
A
#
# COMPACT_ATOMS: atom_id res chain seq x y z
N MET A 1 -26.78 54.19 28.37
CA MET A 1 -27.07 52.84 27.84
C MET A 1 -26.36 52.51 26.53
N ARG A 2 -26.11 53.47 25.61
CA ARG A 2 -25.41 53.21 24.33
C ARG A 2 -24.01 52.60 24.50
N TRP A 3 -23.20 53.13 25.43
CA TRP A 3 -21.85 52.62 25.71
C TRP A 3 -21.79 51.13 26.13
N PHE A 4 -22.84 50.63 26.80
CA PHE A 4 -22.92 49.23 27.19
C PHE A 4 -23.19 48.32 25.98
N LEU A 5 -24.10 48.74 25.09
CA LEU A 5 -24.38 48.02 23.84
C LEU A 5 -23.16 48.00 22.93
N ASP A 6 -22.42 49.12 22.86
CA ASP A 6 -21.17 49.20 22.09
C ASP A 6 -20.10 48.25 22.66
N ALA A 7 -19.98 48.16 23.99
CA ALA A 7 -19.06 47.24 24.65
C ALA A 7 -19.42 45.77 24.39
N VAL A 8 -20.71 45.40 24.47
CA VAL A 8 -21.18 44.04 24.15
C VAL A 8 -20.92 43.71 22.68
N GLY A 9 -21.22 44.64 21.76
CA GLY A 9 -20.93 44.47 20.34
C GLY A 9 -19.45 44.23 20.06
N LEU A 10 -18.56 44.99 20.71
CA LEU A 10 -17.12 44.82 20.58
C LEU A 10 -16.66 43.42 21.05
N VAL A 11 -17.15 42.94 22.19
CA VAL A 11 -16.79 41.61 22.71
C VAL A 11 -17.24 40.51 21.76
N LEU A 12 -18.45 40.61 21.18
CA LEU A 12 -18.94 39.62 20.22
C LEU A 12 -18.08 39.59 18.95
N VAL A 13 -17.68 40.76 18.44
CA VAL A 13 -16.79 40.85 17.28
C VAL A 13 -15.41 40.24 17.59
N LEU A 14 -14.83 40.55 18.75
CA LEU A 14 -13.56 39.97 19.18
C LEU A 14 -13.64 38.45 19.34
N ALA A 15 -14.72 37.93 19.92
CA ALA A 15 -14.94 36.49 20.06
C ALA A 15 -15.05 35.80 18.69
N MET A 16 -15.76 36.42 17.73
CA MET A 16 -15.87 35.90 16.38
C MET A 16 -14.53 35.90 15.64
N LEU A 17 -13.76 36.99 15.76
CA LEU A 17 -12.41 37.07 15.17
C LEU A 17 -11.47 36.03 15.77
N ALA A 18 -11.50 35.85 17.09
CA ALA A 18 -10.70 34.82 17.77
C ALA A 18 -11.06 33.40 17.27
N GLY A 19 -12.36 33.10 17.11
CA GLY A 19 -12.82 31.82 16.57
C GLY A 19 -12.32 31.56 15.15
N VAL A 20 -12.38 32.55 14.26
CA VAL A 20 -11.88 32.43 12.88
C VAL A 20 -10.36 32.21 12.85
N VAL A 21 -9.61 32.95 13.66
CA VAL A 21 -8.15 32.79 13.76
C VAL A 21 -7.78 31.40 14.26
N TYR A 22 -8.48 30.91 15.28
CA TYR A 22 -8.27 29.57 15.83
C TYR A 22 -8.52 28.48 14.78
N PHE A 23 -9.64 28.54 14.07
CA PHE A 23 -9.99 27.56 13.03
C PHE A 23 -9.00 27.55 11.85
N LYS A 24 -8.54 28.74 11.43
CA LYS A 24 -7.51 28.86 10.38
C LYS A 24 -6.19 28.28 10.81
N ARG A 25 -5.80 28.49 12.07
CA ARG A 25 -4.55 27.98 12.63
C ARG A 25 -4.57 26.45 12.69
N GLU A 26 -5.66 25.85 13.18
CA GLU A 26 -5.81 24.39 13.21
C GLU A 26 -5.71 23.78 11.81
N SER A 27 -6.38 24.40 10.83
CA SER A 27 -6.32 23.95 9.43
C SER A 27 -4.89 24.04 8.85
N ALA A 28 -4.17 25.13 9.14
CA ALA A 28 -2.79 25.31 8.71
C ALA A 28 -1.83 24.31 9.38
N GLU A 29 -2.05 24.00 10.66
CA GLU A 29 -1.27 23.02 11.41
C GLU A 29 -1.46 21.61 10.83
N ARG A 30 -2.70 21.19 10.58
CA ARG A 30 -3.02 19.92 9.89
C ARG A 30 -2.35 19.82 8.52
N GLU A 31 -2.49 20.87 7.71
CA GLU A 31 -1.88 20.94 6.38
C GLU A 31 -0.35 20.85 6.43
N SER A 32 0.28 21.51 7.40
CA SER A 32 1.73 21.41 7.63
C SER A 32 2.17 20.00 8.02
N ALA A 33 1.35 19.29 8.80
CA ALA A 33 1.64 17.93 9.25
C ALA A 33 1.55 16.94 8.09
N ILE A 34 0.58 17.12 7.19
CA ILE A 34 0.45 16.33 5.96
C ILE A 34 1.67 16.54 5.08
N LYS A 35 2.06 17.79 4.81
CA LYS A 35 3.25 18.11 3.99
C LYS A 35 4.53 17.50 4.57
N ARG A 36 4.70 17.59 5.90
CA ARG A 36 5.85 16.99 6.59
C ARG A 36 5.85 15.46 6.47
N ALA A 37 4.70 14.80 6.61
CA ALA A 37 4.60 13.35 6.45
C ALA A 37 4.91 12.91 5.00
N CYS A 38 4.40 13.64 4.00
CA CYS A 38 4.72 13.40 2.58
C CYS A 38 6.23 13.52 2.33
N ALA A 39 6.86 14.58 2.86
CA ALA A 39 8.30 14.81 2.73
C ALA A 39 9.12 13.71 3.43
N SER A 40 8.75 13.32 4.65
CA SER A 40 9.40 12.22 5.38
C SER A 40 9.31 10.89 4.61
N ARG A 41 8.12 10.54 4.10
CA ARG A 41 7.92 9.34 3.26
C ARG A 41 8.81 9.39 2.02
N HIS A 42 8.83 10.53 1.33
CA HIS A 42 9.63 10.69 0.11
C HIS A 42 11.13 10.59 0.40
N ARG A 43 11.61 11.18 1.50
CA ARG A 43 13.01 11.03 1.95
C ARG A 43 13.38 9.57 2.17
N MET A 44 12.50 8.77 2.79
CA MET A 44 12.74 7.33 2.96
C MET A 44 12.80 6.60 1.62
N GLU A 45 11.86 6.89 0.73
CA GLU A 45 11.80 6.26 -0.60
C GLU A 45 13.05 6.56 -1.43
N LEU A 46 13.54 7.80 -1.40
CA LEU A 46 14.79 8.18 -2.08
C LEU A 46 16.01 7.43 -1.52
N GLU A 47 16.13 7.32 -0.20
CA GLU A 47 17.26 6.63 0.44
C GLU A 47 17.24 5.12 0.12
N VAL A 48 16.06 4.49 0.16
CA VAL A 48 15.89 3.08 -0.24
C VAL A 48 16.31 2.91 -1.70
N ARG A 49 15.83 3.75 -2.61
CA ARG A 49 16.20 3.69 -4.04
C ARG A 49 17.69 3.91 -4.28
N TYR A 50 18.28 4.88 -3.59
CA TYR A 50 19.71 5.17 -3.66
C TYR A 50 20.55 3.95 -3.26
N ARG A 51 20.17 3.25 -2.18
CA ARG A 51 20.87 2.04 -1.73
C ARG A 51 20.69 0.86 -2.68
N SER A 52 19.50 0.68 -3.23
CA SER A 52 19.25 -0.30 -4.29
C SER A 52 20.17 -0.07 -5.49
N ALA A 53 20.24 1.18 -5.97
CA ALA A 53 21.06 1.56 -7.12
C ALA A 53 22.57 1.41 -6.84
N SER A 54 23.01 1.80 -5.64
CA SER A 54 24.41 1.74 -5.23
C SER A 54 24.86 0.34 -4.78
N ARG A 55 23.94 -0.64 -4.73
CA ARG A 55 24.17 -1.99 -4.20
C ARG A 55 24.74 -2.00 -2.77
N LEU A 56 24.31 -1.03 -1.97
CA LEU A 56 24.79 -0.84 -0.59
C LEU A 56 23.88 -1.56 0.40
N GLY A 57 24.50 -2.31 1.31
CA GLY A 57 23.80 -3.08 2.33
C GLY A 57 23.27 -4.42 1.80
N GLY A 58 22.78 -5.26 2.71
CA GLY A 58 22.24 -6.58 2.38
C GLY A 58 20.97 -6.48 1.53
N LEU A 59 21.13 -6.42 0.21
CA LEU A 59 20.03 -6.45 -0.74
C LEU A 59 19.43 -7.86 -0.82
N ASN A 60 18.16 -7.94 -1.18
CA ASN A 60 17.50 -9.18 -1.56
C ASN A 60 17.78 -9.54 -3.03
N ALA A 61 17.30 -10.71 -3.48
CA ALA A 61 17.45 -11.16 -4.85
C ALA A 61 16.79 -10.23 -5.90
N ARG A 62 15.89 -9.33 -5.46
CA ARG A 62 15.21 -8.33 -6.30
C ARG A 62 15.93 -6.97 -6.30
N GLY A 63 17.08 -6.86 -5.65
CA GLY A 63 17.88 -5.62 -5.62
C GLY A 63 17.40 -4.58 -4.62
N TRP A 64 16.50 -4.93 -3.69
CA TRP A 64 16.00 -4.01 -2.66
C TRP A 64 16.60 -4.32 -1.29
N PRO A 65 16.85 -3.30 -0.44
CA PRO A 65 17.29 -3.54 0.93
C PRO A 65 16.28 -4.36 1.72
N LYS A 66 16.75 -5.33 2.52
CA LYS A 66 15.88 -6.19 3.34
C LYS A 66 15.27 -5.47 4.55
N THR A 67 15.88 -4.39 5.00
CA THR A 67 15.45 -3.58 6.14
C THR A 67 15.67 -2.10 5.85
N VAL A 68 15.22 -1.20 6.73
CA VAL A 68 15.55 0.22 6.70
C VAL A 68 16.19 0.59 8.02
N ASP A 69 17.48 0.95 8.01
CA ASP A 69 18.19 1.37 9.22
C ASP A 69 18.07 2.88 9.42
N ALA A 70 17.84 3.30 10.66
CA ALA A 70 17.77 4.71 11.04
C ALA A 70 19.09 5.45 10.74
N LYS A 71 20.24 4.76 10.81
CA LYS A 71 21.57 5.32 10.55
C LYS A 71 21.81 5.78 9.11
N TRP A 72 20.93 5.39 8.19
CA TRP A 72 21.00 5.82 6.79
C TRP A 72 20.66 7.29 6.61
N PHE A 73 19.94 7.85 7.57
CA PHE A 73 19.50 9.23 7.53
C PHE A 73 20.44 10.06 8.39
N GLU A 74 21.07 11.06 7.79
CA GLU A 74 21.83 12.05 8.56
C GLU A 74 20.89 12.71 9.58
N GLY A 75 21.25 12.61 10.86
CA GLY A 75 20.48 13.12 12.00
C GLY A 75 19.40 12.15 12.49
N LEU A 76 18.17 12.65 12.65
CA LEU A 76 17.03 11.85 13.09
C LEU A 76 16.38 11.14 11.89
N PRO A 77 15.96 9.87 12.05
CA PRO A 77 15.24 9.16 11.01
C PRO A 77 13.94 9.90 10.68
N PRO A 78 13.47 9.84 9.42
CA PRO A 78 12.19 10.40 9.02
C PRO A 78 11.08 9.85 9.91
N ARG A 79 10.24 10.74 10.44
CA ARG A 79 9.08 10.38 11.26
C ARG A 79 7.80 10.83 10.58
N ASN A 80 6.74 10.08 10.80
CA ASN A 80 5.42 10.42 10.33
C ASN A 80 4.79 11.44 11.28
N SER A 81 4.76 12.71 10.89
CA SER A 81 4.23 13.81 11.72
C SER A 81 2.72 13.77 11.92
N LEU A 82 2.01 12.85 11.27
CA LEU A 82 0.57 12.63 11.50
C LEU A 82 0.31 11.73 12.71
N LEU A 83 1.35 11.11 13.26
CA LEU A 83 1.25 10.13 14.35
C LEU A 83 2.15 10.53 15.54
N PRO A 84 1.80 10.11 16.76
CA PRO A 84 2.64 10.32 17.93
C PRO A 84 4.06 9.72 17.78
N PRO A 85 5.10 10.40 18.28
CA PRO A 85 6.50 10.02 18.07
C PRO A 85 6.97 8.79 18.87
N GLU A 86 6.16 8.27 19.79
CA GLU A 86 6.48 7.12 20.68
C GLU A 86 6.40 5.78 19.95
N ARG A 87 5.77 5.76 18.76
CA ARG A 87 5.51 4.55 17.98
C ARG A 87 6.76 4.06 17.25
N PRO A 88 6.84 2.76 16.91
CA PRO A 88 7.85 2.29 15.98
C PRO A 88 7.83 3.12 14.69
N TRP A 89 8.99 3.49 14.17
CA TRP A 89 9.03 4.41 13.04
C TRP A 89 8.76 3.70 11.70
N VAL A 90 9.24 2.46 11.54
CA VAL A 90 9.05 1.64 10.32
C VAL A 90 8.75 0.19 10.66
N GLU A 91 7.80 -0.40 9.93
CA GLU A 91 7.50 -1.83 9.91
C GLU A 91 7.96 -2.41 8.57
N ILE A 92 8.52 -3.61 8.60
CA ILE A 92 8.99 -4.32 7.40
C ILE A 92 7.95 -5.36 7.02
N ALA A 93 7.52 -5.38 5.76
CA ALA A 93 6.52 -6.31 5.28
C ALA A 93 6.98 -7.75 5.42
N THR A 94 6.09 -8.62 5.93
CA THR A 94 6.35 -10.07 6.05
C THR A 94 6.31 -10.74 4.68
N PRO A 95 6.79 -11.99 4.57
CA PRO A 95 6.68 -12.74 3.32
C PRO A 95 5.24 -12.89 2.80
N GLU A 96 4.23 -13.00 3.67
CA GLU A 96 2.82 -13.07 3.24
C GLU A 96 2.35 -11.77 2.58
N GLN A 97 3.01 -10.65 2.89
CA GLN A 97 2.69 -9.32 2.37
C GLN A 97 3.51 -8.97 1.12
N ALA A 98 4.31 -9.90 0.58
CA ALA A 98 5.25 -9.62 -0.50
C ALA A 98 4.57 -9.00 -1.75
N GLY A 99 3.37 -9.46 -2.10
CA GLY A 99 2.59 -8.95 -3.24
C GLY A 99 1.77 -7.68 -2.95
N MET A 100 1.78 -7.17 -1.72
CA MET A 100 0.93 -6.04 -1.34
C MET A 100 1.59 -4.69 -1.68
N HIS A 101 0.82 -3.78 -2.26
CA HIS A 101 1.29 -2.41 -2.56
C HIS A 101 1.04 -1.41 -1.43
N ASP A 102 0.20 -1.80 -0.47
CA ASP A 102 -0.26 -1.00 0.66
C ASP A 102 -0.33 -1.92 1.89
N PRO A 103 -0.07 -1.43 3.12
CA PRO A 103 -0.10 -2.26 4.31
C PRO A 103 -1.51 -2.81 4.56
N PRO A 104 -1.65 -4.01 5.18
CA PRO A 104 -2.96 -4.57 5.52
C PRO A 104 -3.79 -3.63 6.40
N VAL A 105 -3.12 -2.94 7.33
CA VAL A 105 -3.71 -1.92 8.19
C VAL A 105 -3.10 -0.56 7.82
N ARG A 106 -3.93 0.31 7.25
CA ARG A 106 -3.52 1.65 6.75
C ARG A 106 -3.65 2.76 7.79
N MET A 107 -4.53 2.57 8.77
CA MET A 107 -4.69 3.48 9.91
C MET A 107 -3.91 2.96 11.11
N ALA A 108 -3.27 3.86 11.86
CA ALA A 108 -2.52 3.49 13.05
C ALA A 108 -3.46 3.38 14.27
N VAL A 109 -4.31 2.35 14.28
CA VAL A 109 -5.32 2.10 15.32
C VAL A 109 -4.73 1.81 16.71
N ASP A 110 -3.45 1.40 16.75
CA ASP A 110 -2.74 1.02 17.97
C ASP A 110 -1.32 1.60 17.99
N GLU A 111 -0.78 1.88 19.18
CA GLU A 111 0.54 2.46 19.41
C GLU A 111 1.69 1.56 18.96
N HIS A 112 1.45 0.24 18.86
CA HIS A 112 2.46 -0.69 18.34
C HIS A 112 2.57 -0.67 16.82
N LEU A 113 1.60 -0.09 16.10
CA LEU A 113 1.67 0.04 14.65
C LEU A 113 2.66 1.13 14.26
N ALA A 114 3.64 0.73 13.45
CA ALA A 114 4.66 1.65 12.97
C ALA A 114 4.09 2.75 12.09
N GLY A 115 4.71 3.93 12.14
CA GLY A 115 4.26 5.09 11.36
C GLY A 115 4.46 4.95 9.85
N PHE A 116 5.50 4.21 9.44
CA PHE A 116 5.75 3.81 8.06
C PHE A 116 5.73 2.28 7.92
N TRP A 117 5.41 1.82 6.72
CA TRP A 117 5.51 0.43 6.31
C TRP A 117 6.36 0.35 5.05
N TYR A 118 7.33 -0.56 5.04
CA TYR A 118 8.24 -0.79 3.91
C TYR A 118 8.12 -2.22 3.43
N ASN A 119 7.84 -2.38 2.13
CA ASN A 119 7.84 -3.67 1.47
C ASN A 119 9.16 -3.89 0.71
N PRO A 120 10.08 -4.74 1.21
CA PRO A 120 11.35 -5.02 0.53
C PRO A 120 11.16 -5.84 -0.75
N TYR A 121 10.03 -6.51 -0.96
CA TYR A 121 9.78 -7.29 -2.18
C TYR A 121 9.48 -6.38 -3.38
N LEU A 122 8.91 -5.21 -3.13
CA LEU A 122 8.53 -4.22 -4.15
C LEU A 122 9.34 -2.92 -4.09
N GLY A 123 10.12 -2.70 -3.03
CA GLY A 123 10.84 -1.44 -2.81
C GLY A 123 9.92 -0.27 -2.45
N ILE A 124 8.74 -0.54 -1.89
CA ILE A 124 7.68 0.44 -1.68
C ILE A 124 7.66 0.89 -0.23
N VAL A 125 7.57 2.20 0.00
CA VAL A 125 7.31 2.80 1.32
C VAL A 125 5.91 3.41 1.35
N ARG A 126 5.17 3.18 2.44
CA ARG A 126 3.87 3.78 2.73
C ARG A 126 3.86 4.38 4.13
N ALA A 127 3.15 5.48 4.29
CA ALA A 127 2.87 6.09 5.58
C ALA A 127 1.47 5.67 6.04
N ARG A 128 1.34 5.24 7.28
CA ARG A 128 0.03 5.07 7.91
C ARG A 128 -0.57 6.43 8.26
N VAL A 129 -1.89 6.49 8.39
CA VAL A 129 -2.61 7.71 8.78
C VAL A 129 -3.28 7.53 10.14
N PRO A 130 -3.57 8.61 10.89
CA PRO A 130 -4.36 8.51 12.11
C PRO A 130 -5.77 8.00 11.82
N VAL A 131 -6.43 7.49 12.87
CA VAL A 131 -7.85 7.17 12.80
C VAL A 131 -8.63 8.47 12.62
N MET A 132 -9.50 8.51 11.61
CA MET A 132 -10.34 9.67 11.30
C MET A 132 -11.78 9.40 11.74
N VAL A 133 -12.59 10.47 11.80
CA VAL A 133 -14.01 10.37 12.17
C VAL A 133 -14.82 9.64 11.09
N SER A 134 -14.37 9.74 9.83
CA SER A 134 -14.99 9.05 8.70
C SER A 134 -13.98 8.28 7.85
N ASP A 135 -14.44 7.18 7.26
CA ASP A 135 -13.65 6.39 6.31
C ASP A 135 -13.24 7.19 5.08
N GLN A 136 -14.10 8.13 4.65
CA GLN A 136 -13.83 9.01 3.52
C GLN A 136 -12.64 9.94 3.82
N GLU A 137 -12.62 10.58 5.00
CA GLU A 137 -11.48 11.40 5.40
C GLU A 137 -10.20 10.56 5.56
N ALA A 138 -10.31 9.34 6.07
CA ALA A 138 -9.18 8.43 6.20
C ALA A 138 -8.59 8.04 4.83
N VAL A 139 -9.45 7.68 3.86
CA VAL A 139 -9.00 7.30 2.52
C VAL A 139 -8.43 8.51 1.76
N ASP A 140 -9.04 9.69 1.89
CA ASP A 140 -8.54 10.91 1.26
C ASP A 140 -7.18 11.32 1.81
N LEU A 141 -7.02 11.27 3.14
CA LEU A 141 -5.74 11.53 3.79
C LEU A 141 -4.68 10.50 3.38
N TYR A 142 -5.03 9.22 3.36
CA TYR A 142 -4.11 8.16 2.95
C TYR A 142 -3.67 8.32 1.50
N ASN A 143 -4.61 8.55 0.59
CA ASN A 143 -4.37 8.79 -0.83
C ASN A 143 -3.45 9.99 -1.03
N ARG A 144 -3.72 11.07 -0.31
CA ARG A 144 -2.92 12.29 -0.37
C ARG A 144 -1.48 12.10 0.09
N VAL A 145 -1.28 11.42 1.22
CA VAL A 145 0.06 11.21 1.80
C VAL A 145 0.88 10.22 0.97
N ASN A 146 0.23 9.16 0.47
CA ASN A 146 0.89 8.09 -0.25
C ASN A 146 0.88 8.24 -1.76
N SER A 147 0.25 9.29 -2.30
CA SER A 147 0.03 9.48 -3.73
C SER A 147 -0.71 8.27 -4.36
N ARG A 148 -1.81 7.86 -3.73
CA ARG A 148 -2.64 6.72 -4.13
C ARG A 148 -4.04 7.20 -4.52
N ASN A 149 -4.80 6.29 -5.12
CA ASN A 149 -6.21 6.50 -5.45
C ASN A 149 -7.01 5.25 -5.07
N LEU A 150 -7.09 5.00 -3.76
CA LEU A 150 -7.92 3.94 -3.20
C LEU A 150 -9.37 4.42 -3.12
N ALA A 151 -10.30 3.51 -3.40
CA ALA A 151 -11.74 3.79 -3.23
C ALA A 151 -12.19 3.64 -1.77
N SER A 152 -11.48 2.82 -0.98
CA SER A 152 -11.78 2.58 0.43
C SER A 152 -10.52 2.32 1.24
N ILE A 153 -10.51 2.78 2.50
CA ILE A 153 -9.40 2.54 3.44
C ILE A 153 -9.23 1.05 3.78
N PHE A 154 -10.29 0.25 3.62
CA PHE A 154 -10.31 -1.20 3.89
C PHE A 154 -10.08 -2.06 2.65
N GLN A 155 -9.89 -1.46 1.48
CA GLN A 155 -9.69 -2.20 0.23
C GLN A 155 -8.48 -3.14 0.37
N GLN A 156 -8.69 -4.45 0.39
CA GLN A 156 -7.56 -5.39 0.36
C GLN A 156 -7.06 -5.46 -1.08
N SER A 157 -5.77 -5.26 -1.29
CA SER A 157 -5.16 -5.39 -2.62
C SER A 157 -5.05 -6.87 -2.98
N ASN A 158 -6.17 -7.50 -3.29
CA ASN A 158 -6.25 -8.92 -3.59
C ASN A 158 -5.90 -9.18 -5.07
N LEU A 159 -4.70 -8.76 -5.49
CA LEU A 159 -4.19 -8.96 -6.86
C LEU A 159 -3.88 -10.43 -7.20
N GLY A 160 -4.37 -11.40 -6.42
CA GLY A 160 -4.24 -12.83 -6.68
C GLY A 160 -5.54 -13.52 -7.10
N ASN A 161 -6.71 -12.97 -6.78
CA ASN A 161 -7.98 -13.65 -7.02
C ASN A 161 -8.77 -13.07 -8.19
N ASP A 162 -8.60 -11.79 -8.52
CA ASP A 162 -9.39 -11.16 -9.59
C ASP A 162 -9.03 -11.74 -10.96
N ASP A 163 -7.76 -12.07 -11.20
CA ASP A 163 -7.32 -12.77 -12.42
C ASP A 163 -7.77 -14.23 -12.47
N LEU A 164 -7.85 -14.92 -11.33
CA LEU A 164 -8.34 -16.31 -11.27
C LEU A 164 -9.86 -16.35 -11.48
N THR A 165 -10.59 -15.36 -10.97
CA THR A 165 -12.04 -15.24 -11.15
C THR A 165 -12.38 -14.81 -12.58
N ALA A 166 -11.59 -13.91 -13.17
CA ALA A 166 -11.69 -13.57 -14.59
C ALA A 166 -11.32 -14.74 -15.51
N ALA A 167 -10.29 -15.52 -15.16
CA ALA A 167 -9.92 -16.73 -15.91
C ALA A 167 -10.98 -17.84 -15.80
N ILE A 168 -11.57 -18.05 -14.61
CA ILE A 168 -12.67 -19.00 -14.40
C ILE A 168 -13.92 -18.56 -15.17
N ALA A 169 -14.29 -17.28 -15.10
CA ALA A 169 -15.42 -16.72 -15.85
C ALA A 169 -15.18 -16.77 -17.38
N ALA A 170 -13.93 -16.64 -17.84
CA ALA A 170 -13.58 -16.81 -19.25
C ALA A 170 -13.61 -18.29 -19.70
N SER A 171 -13.40 -19.24 -18.79
CA SER A 171 -13.52 -20.69 -19.08
C SER A 171 -14.94 -21.25 -18.96
N GLU A 172 -15.88 -20.57 -18.30
CA GLU A 172 -17.30 -20.97 -18.23
C GLU A 172 -18.13 -20.57 -19.46
N HIS A 173 -17.56 -19.89 -20.46
CA HIS A 173 -18.26 -19.54 -21.71
C HIS A 173 -18.02 -20.53 -22.86
N VAL A 174 -17.81 -21.81 -22.53
CA VAL A 174 -17.82 -22.92 -23.49
C VAL A 174 -19.13 -23.68 -23.31
N GLU A 175 -20.23 -23.08 -23.75
CA GLU A 175 -21.49 -23.80 -24.00
C GLU A 175 -21.87 -23.65 -25.47
N ASP A 176 -21.99 -24.82 -26.11
CA ASP A 176 -22.91 -25.15 -27.19
C ASP A 176 -22.77 -24.40 -28.54
N GLU A 177 -21.76 -24.78 -29.31
CA GLU A 177 -21.96 -25.01 -30.75
C GLU A 177 -21.97 -26.52 -31.01
N SER A 178 -23.17 -27.09 -30.96
CA SER A 178 -23.49 -28.38 -31.56
C SER A 178 -23.46 -28.22 -33.09
N GLU A 179 -22.29 -28.33 -33.70
CA GLU A 179 -22.15 -28.51 -35.15
C GLU A 179 -22.17 -29.99 -35.51
N ASP A 180 -22.94 -30.28 -36.56
CA ASP A 180 -23.30 -31.58 -37.11
C ASP A 180 -22.16 -32.59 -37.19
N MET A 181 -22.39 -33.74 -36.55
CA MET A 181 -21.50 -34.89 -36.54
C MET A 181 -21.72 -35.72 -37.81
N ASP A 182 -20.83 -35.61 -38.78
CA ASP A 182 -20.76 -36.47 -39.99
C ASP A 182 -20.29 -37.89 -39.61
N PRO A 183 -21.09 -38.96 -39.83
CA PRO A 183 -20.82 -40.31 -39.35
C PRO A 183 -19.97 -41.14 -40.33
N THR A 184 -18.90 -40.57 -40.89
CA THR A 184 -18.12 -41.27 -41.93
C THR A 184 -16.61 -41.09 -41.82
N LEU A 185 -16.03 -41.43 -40.66
CA LEU A 185 -14.58 -41.64 -40.57
C LEU A 185 -14.22 -43.01 -39.94
N PRO A 186 -13.23 -43.72 -40.53
CA PRO A 186 -12.85 -45.05 -40.09
C PRO A 186 -12.06 -44.99 -38.78
N ARG A 187 -12.45 -45.91 -37.89
CA ARG A 187 -11.83 -46.23 -36.61
C ARG A 187 -10.37 -46.63 -36.84
N SER A 188 -9.41 -45.77 -36.47
CA SER A 188 -8.00 -46.10 -36.44
C SER A 188 -7.62 -46.74 -35.11
N ASP A 189 -6.94 -47.87 -35.22
CA ASP A 189 -6.47 -48.73 -34.14
C ASP A 189 -5.45 -48.07 -33.20
N HIS A 190 -5.63 -48.42 -31.91
CA HIS A 190 -4.64 -48.67 -30.85
C HIS A 190 -3.35 -47.84 -30.77
N THR A 191 -3.11 -47.24 -29.60
CA THR A 191 -1.84 -47.43 -28.87
C THR A 191 -2.08 -47.32 -27.36
N GLU A 192 -2.02 -48.46 -26.67
CA GLU A 192 -1.90 -48.56 -25.21
C GLU A 192 -0.51 -48.06 -24.80
N VAL A 193 -0.44 -47.06 -23.92
CA VAL A 193 0.80 -46.64 -23.27
C VAL A 193 0.79 -47.16 -21.84
N GLU A 194 1.55 -48.23 -21.64
CA GLU A 194 1.82 -48.81 -20.33
C GLU A 194 2.80 -47.91 -19.57
N ILE A 195 2.33 -47.27 -18.50
CA ILE A 195 3.16 -46.44 -17.62
C ILE A 195 3.87 -47.36 -16.63
N SER A 196 5.14 -47.66 -16.91
CA SER A 196 5.99 -48.44 -16.01
C SER A 196 6.43 -47.62 -14.80
N ALA A 197 6.19 -48.18 -13.61
CA ALA A 197 6.53 -47.62 -12.31
C ALA A 197 8.03 -47.76 -11.99
N THR A 198 8.92 -47.06 -12.70
CA THR A 198 10.29 -46.80 -12.22
C THR A 198 10.81 -45.49 -12.81
N GLY A 199 10.75 -44.42 -12.02
CA GLY A 199 11.26 -43.11 -12.40
C GLY A 199 12.76 -43.13 -12.65
N ARG A 200 13.18 -43.03 -13.93
CA ARG A 200 14.55 -42.66 -14.30
C ARG A 200 14.56 -41.98 -15.67
N ILE A 201 14.79 -40.67 -15.67
CA ILE A 201 14.95 -39.87 -16.89
C ILE A 201 16.46 -39.72 -17.13
N GLU A 202 17.02 -40.43 -18.11
CA GLU A 202 18.36 -40.16 -18.65
C GLU A 202 18.27 -39.19 -19.83
N ARG A 203 18.93 -38.02 -19.70
CA ARG A 203 19.20 -37.12 -20.84
C ARG A 203 20.49 -37.57 -21.51
N LYS A 204 20.42 -38.05 -22.76
CA LYS A 204 21.59 -38.14 -23.66
C LYS A 204 21.69 -36.89 -24.52
N SER A 205 22.82 -36.19 -24.38
CA SER A 205 23.31 -35.15 -25.28
C SER A 205 23.88 -35.81 -26.53
N LYS A 206 23.53 -35.31 -27.71
CA LYS A 206 24.19 -35.63 -28.99
C LYS A 206 25.08 -34.45 -29.37
N GLU A 207 26.35 -34.76 -29.58
CA GLU A 207 27.27 -33.99 -30.44
C GLU A 207 26.85 -34.09 -31.91
#